data_AF-A0A0F3R7A1-F1
#
_entry.id   AF-A0A0F3R7A1-F1
#
_cell.length_a   1.000
_cell.length_b   1.000
_cell.length_c   1.000
_cell.angle_alpha   90.00
_cell.angle_beta   90.00
_cell.angle_gamma   90.00
#
_symmetry.space_group_name_H-M   'P 1'
#
loop_
_entity.id
_entity.type
_entity.pdbx_description
1 polymer ?
#
loop_
_entity_poly.entity_id
_entity_poly.type
_entity_poly.pdbx_seq_one_letter_code
_entity_poly.pdbx_strand_id
1 'polypeptide(L)'
;MSYHNQNNFTRGSQIFAHQMRMLGQGSINALTVGLVFTVSWLIWQVFQKLSLISLYYFIIERYVQLKLAIGEYFYSINQIGIKFYYLEQKAWVYHNAEEFVHKFWHVTPHSHNINQFEQFLLHSAWQESIITFTIGLFTAIIFFMYRGKKAVIQDKIRGADFVEAGILAKMLYKNKQAANICFSGLPLVKDSERRHILITGTTGSGKTNMLNELLPQIRKEEVEQ
;
A
#
# COMPACT_ATOMS: atom_id res chain seq x y z
N MET A 1 46.85 2.00 -10.74
CA MET A 1 45.55 1.57 -10.18
C MET A 1 44.52 1.76 -11.29
N SER A 2 44.01 0.67 -11.87
CA SER A 2 43.40 0.68 -13.21
C SER A 2 42.00 1.32 -13.22
N TYR A 3 41.75 2.17 -14.22
CA TYR A 3 40.49 2.85 -14.54
C TYR A 3 39.26 1.91 -14.59
N HIS A 4 39.48 0.61 -14.79
CA HIS A 4 38.41 -0.36 -14.91
C HIS A 4 37.66 -0.62 -13.59
N ASN A 5 38.36 -0.49 -12.44
CA ASN A 5 37.77 -0.73 -11.12
C ASN A 5 36.99 0.49 -10.59
N GLN A 6 37.38 1.70 -10.99
CA GLN A 6 36.65 2.93 -10.65
C GLN A 6 35.26 2.98 -11.29
N ASN A 7 35.11 2.48 -12.51
CA ASN A 7 33.81 2.37 -13.19
C ASN A 7 32.87 1.36 -12.50
N ASN A 8 33.39 0.30 -11.89
CA ASN A 8 32.58 -0.65 -11.14
C ASN A 8 32.15 -0.08 -9.77
N PHE A 9 33.05 0.62 -9.09
CA PHE A 9 32.74 1.28 -7.82
C PHE A 9 31.68 2.38 -7.98
N THR A 10 31.84 3.25 -8.98
CA THR A 10 30.88 4.34 -9.26
C THR A 10 29.52 3.80 -9.71
N ARG A 11 29.48 2.79 -10.59
CA ARG A 11 28.22 2.13 -10.98
C ARG A 11 27.53 1.45 -9.79
N GLY A 12 28.27 0.71 -8.95
CA GLY A 12 27.73 0.07 -7.75
C GLY A 12 27.19 1.09 -6.76
N SER A 13 27.92 2.19 -6.54
CA SER A 13 27.50 3.31 -5.70
C SER A 13 26.21 3.97 -6.20
N GLN A 14 26.08 4.17 -7.51
CA GLN A 14 24.86 4.72 -8.13
C GLN A 14 23.65 3.80 -7.98
N ILE A 15 23.80 2.50 -8.20
CA ILE A 15 22.70 1.52 -8.03
C ILE A 15 22.25 1.49 -6.58
N PHE A 16 23.19 1.44 -5.64
CA PHE A 16 22.88 1.46 -4.21
C PHE A 16 22.17 2.75 -3.79
N ALA A 17 22.67 3.92 -4.20
CA ALA A 17 22.03 5.21 -3.91
C ALA A 17 20.62 5.30 -4.49
N HIS A 18 20.41 4.78 -5.70
CA HIS A 18 19.10 4.71 -6.33
C HIS A 18 18.14 3.78 -5.58
N GLN A 19 18.59 2.60 -5.16
CA GLN A 19 17.81 1.66 -4.34
C GLN A 19 17.45 2.26 -2.98
N MET A 20 18.40 2.93 -2.31
CA MET A 20 18.15 3.63 -1.04
C MET A 20 17.11 4.73 -1.19
N ARG A 21 17.18 5.52 -2.27
CA ARG A 21 16.17 6.55 -2.58
C ARG A 21 14.79 5.92 -2.81
N MET A 22 14.70 4.85 -3.60
CA MET A 22 13.43 4.16 -3.87
C MET A 22 12.85 3.51 -2.60
N LEU A 23 13.69 2.91 -1.76
CA LEU A 23 13.28 2.39 -0.45
C LEU A 23 12.74 3.50 0.44
N GLY A 24 13.45 4.63 0.52
CA GLY A 24 12.99 5.79 1.29
C GLY A 24 11.61 6.30 0.81
N GLN A 25 11.42 6.43 -0.50
CA GLN A 25 10.13 6.83 -1.08
C GLN A 25 9.01 5.81 -0.77
N GLY A 26 9.29 4.51 -0.90
CA GLY A 26 8.35 3.45 -0.57
C GLY A 26 7.98 3.41 0.91
N SER A 27 8.97 3.57 1.80
CA SER A 27 8.77 3.64 3.25
C SER A 27 7.95 4.86 3.64
N ILE A 28 8.22 6.03 3.08
CA ILE A 28 7.42 7.24 3.32
C ILE A 28 5.98 7.01 2.89
N ASN A 29 5.74 6.44 1.70
CA ASN A 29 4.39 6.15 1.23
C ASN A 29 3.64 5.18 2.15
N ALA A 30 4.30 4.12 2.64
CA ALA A 30 3.70 3.18 3.58
C ALA A 30 3.34 3.84 4.93
N LEU A 31 4.22 4.72 5.43
CA LEU A 31 3.94 5.52 6.63
C LEU A 31 2.77 6.48 6.40
N THR A 32 2.71 7.14 5.24
CA THR A 32 1.59 8.02 4.87
C THR A 32 0.27 7.27 4.82
N VAL A 33 0.23 6.05 4.27
CA VAL A 33 -0.99 5.21 4.27
C VAL A 33 -1.42 4.87 5.70
N GLY A 34 -0.48 4.49 6.56
CA GLY A 34 -0.75 4.24 7.98
C GLY A 34 -1.34 5.47 8.68
N LEU A 35 -0.78 6.67 8.44
CA LEU A 35 -1.28 7.93 8.98
C LEU A 35 -2.66 8.31 8.45
N VAL A 36 -2.93 8.11 7.16
CA VAL A 36 -4.27 8.39 6.59
C VAL A 36 -5.31 7.47 7.23
N PHE A 37 -4.96 6.20 7.46
CA PHE A 37 -5.86 5.24 8.07
C PHE A 37 -6.18 5.59 9.54
N THR A 38 -5.18 6.01 10.32
CA THR A 38 -5.38 6.43 11.71
C THR A 38 -6.22 7.69 11.82
N VAL A 39 -5.93 8.70 10.99
CA VAL A 39 -6.71 9.95 10.97
C VAL A 39 -8.15 9.67 10.58
N SER A 40 -8.38 8.83 9.58
CA SER A 40 -9.74 8.44 9.17
C SER A 40 -10.48 7.71 10.29
N TRP A 41 -9.81 6.82 11.02
CA TRP A 41 -10.37 6.12 12.17
C TRP A 41 -10.72 7.06 13.33
N LEU A 42 -9.81 7.98 13.67
CA LEU A 42 -10.03 8.96 14.73
C LEU A 42 -11.20 9.89 14.40
N ILE A 43 -11.28 10.38 13.15
CA ILE A 43 -12.41 11.19 12.69
C ILE A 43 -13.72 10.42 12.87
N TRP A 44 -13.76 9.15 12.46
CA TRP A 44 -14.91 8.29 12.65
C TRP A 44 -15.30 8.14 14.13
N GLN A 45 -14.34 7.86 15.01
CA GLN A 45 -14.57 7.76 16.45
C GLN A 45 -15.11 9.06 17.08
N VAL A 46 -14.58 10.21 16.66
CA VAL A 46 -15.09 11.51 17.12
C VAL A 46 -16.55 11.67 16.72
N PHE A 47 -16.93 11.35 15.49
CA PHE A 47 -18.33 11.43 15.05
C PHE A 47 -19.27 10.48 15.80
N GLN A 48 -18.79 9.32 16.24
CA GLN A 48 -19.61 8.36 17.00
C GLN A 48 -19.82 8.79 18.46
N LYS A 49 -18.80 9.39 19.09
CA LYS A 49 -18.84 9.73 20.52
C LYS A 49 -19.32 11.15 20.80
N LEU A 50 -19.12 12.08 19.87
CA LEU A 50 -19.42 13.49 20.05
C LEU A 50 -20.74 13.89 19.37
N SER A 51 -21.79 14.02 20.17
CA SER A 51 -23.04 14.62 19.69
C SER A 51 -22.92 16.15 19.60
N LEU A 52 -23.33 16.73 18.47
CA LEU A 52 -23.35 18.18 18.25
C LEU A 52 -24.19 18.92 19.31
N ILE A 53 -25.24 18.28 19.83
CA ILE A 53 -26.10 18.84 20.87
C ILE A 53 -25.34 18.93 22.20
N SER A 54 -24.63 17.86 22.57
CA SER A 54 -23.80 17.87 23.78
C SER A 54 -22.68 18.92 23.69
N LEU A 55 -22.06 19.06 22.51
CA LEU A 55 -21.04 20.07 22.26
C LEU A 55 -21.60 21.50 22.38
N TYR A 56 -22.81 21.75 21.90
CA TYR A 56 -23.47 23.05 22.06
C TYR A 56 -23.66 23.41 23.55
N TYR A 57 -24.21 22.49 24.35
CA TYR A 57 -24.40 22.75 25.79
C TYR A 57 -23.08 22.86 26.54
N PHE A 58 -22.04 22.14 26.11
CA PHE A 58 -20.69 22.27 26.66
C PHE A 58 -20.07 23.64 26.38
N ILE A 59 -20.26 24.20 25.18
CA ILE A 59 -19.80 25.56 24.86
C ILE A 59 -20.50 26.59 25.76
N ILE A 60 -21.81 26.43 25.98
CA ILE A 60 -22.55 27.28 26.91
C ILE A 60 -21.97 27.13 28.32
N GLU A 61 -21.72 25.91 28.78
CA GLU A 61 -21.11 25.66 30.09
C GLU A 61 -19.77 26.39 30.26
N ARG A 62 -18.89 26.34 29.26
CA ARG A 62 -17.62 27.08 29.30
C ARG A 62 -17.80 28.59 29.30
N TYR A 63 -18.77 29.09 28.54
CA TYR A 63 -19.14 30.51 28.58
C TYR A 63 -19.66 30.93 29.97
N VAL A 64 -20.47 30.08 30.61
CA VAL A 64 -21.04 30.33 31.93
C VAL A 64 -19.96 30.33 33.01
N GLN A 65 -19.04 29.36 32.97
CA GLN A 65 -17.88 29.32 33.86
C GLN A 65 -17.04 30.59 33.73
N LEU A 66 -16.75 31.02 32.49
CA LEU A 66 -16.01 32.26 32.24
C LEU A 66 -16.76 33.48 32.81
N LYS A 67 -18.09 33.53 32.59
CA LYS A 67 -18.94 34.61 33.08
C LYS A 67 -19.00 34.65 34.61
N LEU A 68 -19.03 33.49 35.28
CA LEU A 68 -18.94 33.40 36.73
C LEU A 68 -17.58 33.90 37.23
N ALA A 69 -16.48 33.41 36.65
CA ALA A 69 -15.13 33.80 37.06
C ALA A 69 -14.88 35.31 36.94
N ILE A 70 -15.42 35.96 35.91
CA ILE A 70 -15.29 37.42 35.73
C ILE A 70 -16.35 38.16 36.57
N GLY A 71 -17.59 37.66 36.60
CA GLY A 71 -18.72 38.32 37.22
C GLY A 71 -18.63 38.35 38.75
N GLU A 72 -17.97 37.38 39.36
CA GLU A 72 -17.74 37.31 40.81
C GLU A 72 -16.98 38.54 41.35
N TYR A 73 -16.16 39.20 40.51
CA TYR A 73 -15.49 40.44 40.88
C TYR A 73 -16.43 41.66 40.99
N PHE A 74 -17.59 41.61 40.34
CA PHE A 74 -18.51 42.76 40.23
C PHE A 74 -19.85 42.55 40.93
N TYR A 75 -20.34 41.31 40.99
CA TYR A 75 -21.65 40.96 41.51
C TYR A 75 -21.59 39.67 42.35
N SER A 76 -22.53 39.49 43.27
CA SER A 76 -22.67 38.22 43.97
C SER A 76 -23.08 37.10 43.00
N ILE A 77 -22.55 35.89 43.18
CA ILE A 77 -22.76 34.72 42.31
C ILE A 77 -24.25 34.48 41.98
N ASN A 78 -25.13 34.64 42.98
CA ASN A 78 -26.58 34.47 42.86
C ASN A 78 -27.27 35.44 41.87
N GLN A 79 -26.64 36.56 41.54
CA GLN A 79 -27.18 37.58 40.62
C GLN A 79 -26.72 37.36 39.18
N ILE A 80 -25.74 36.47 38.96
CA ILE A 80 -25.20 36.19 37.64
C ILE A 80 -26.11 35.16 36.96
N GLY A 81 -26.89 35.61 35.99
CA GLY A 81 -27.74 34.74 35.18
C GLY A 81 -27.29 34.64 33.73
N ILE A 82 -27.80 33.63 33.05
CA ILE A 82 -27.57 33.38 31.62
C ILE A 82 -28.89 33.23 30.89
N LYS A 83 -28.93 33.75 29.66
CA LYS A 83 -30.02 33.51 28.71
C LYS A 83 -29.45 32.73 27.54
N PHE A 84 -29.98 31.55 27.27
CA PHE A 84 -29.52 30.69 26.18
C PHE A 84 -30.71 29.97 25.54
N TYR A 85 -30.49 29.47 24.33
CA TYR A 85 -31.51 28.72 23.61
C TYR A 85 -31.45 27.26 24.02
N TYR A 86 -32.54 26.74 24.59
CA TYR A 86 -32.65 25.34 25.01
C TYR A 86 -33.15 24.51 23.82
N LEU A 87 -32.30 23.64 23.29
CA LEU A 87 -32.55 22.91 22.04
C LEU A 87 -33.72 21.92 22.17
N GLU A 88 -33.94 21.35 23.35
CA GLU A 88 -35.01 20.36 23.56
C GLU A 88 -36.40 21.00 23.63
N GLN A 89 -36.52 22.14 24.32
CA GLN A 89 -37.78 22.90 24.44
C GLN A 89 -37.97 23.90 23.29
N LYS A 90 -36.94 24.10 22.45
CA LYS A 90 -36.93 25.06 21.32
C LYS A 90 -37.32 26.48 21.74
N ALA A 91 -36.87 26.91 22.92
CA ALA A 91 -37.21 28.19 23.52
C ALA A 91 -36.00 28.85 24.19
N TRP A 92 -36.06 30.17 24.33
CA TRP A 92 -35.09 30.92 25.12
C TRP A 92 -35.43 30.81 26.60
N VAL A 93 -34.47 30.31 27.38
CA VAL A 93 -34.65 30.11 28.82
C VAL A 93 -33.62 30.96 29.57
N TYR A 94 -34.03 31.45 30.73
CA TYR A 94 -33.17 32.13 31.69
C TYR A 94 -32.91 31.23 32.89
N HIS A 95 -31.65 31.05 33.24
CA HIS A 95 -31.23 30.31 34.43
C HIS A 95 -30.16 31.08 35.19
N ASN A 96 -30.09 30.85 36.50
CA ASN A 96 -28.92 31.27 37.27
C ASN A 96 -27.68 30.50 36.77
N ALA A 97 -26.53 31.18 36.70
CA ALA A 97 -25.30 30.63 36.17
C ALA A 97 -24.76 29.44 36.99
N GLU A 98 -24.81 29.52 38.32
CA GLU A 98 -24.39 28.44 39.22
C GLU A 98 -25.32 27.23 39.09
N GLU A 99 -26.63 27.46 39.08
CA GLU A 99 -27.63 26.41 38.92
C GLU A 99 -27.48 25.68 37.58
N PHE A 100 -27.16 26.41 36.51
CA PHE A 100 -26.90 25.82 35.20
C PHE A 100 -25.68 24.90 35.22
N VAL A 101 -24.55 25.35 35.79
CA VAL A 101 -23.31 24.55 35.88
C VAL A 101 -23.58 23.28 36.70
N HIS A 102 -24.23 23.41 37.86
CA HIS A 102 -24.57 22.26 38.69
C HIS A 102 -25.46 21.25 37.95
N LYS A 103 -26.52 21.73 37.27
CA LYS A 103 -27.41 20.86 36.48
C LYS A 103 -26.69 20.21 35.31
N PHE A 104 -25.78 20.92 34.65
CA PHE A 104 -24.99 20.36 33.55
C PHE A 104 -24.21 19.14 34.03
N TRP A 105 -23.41 19.29 35.09
CA TRP A 105 -22.55 18.21 35.59
C TRP A 105 -23.28 17.06 36.27
N HIS A 106 -24.36 17.34 37.03
CA HIS A 106 -25.00 16.33 37.86
C HIS A 106 -26.32 15.76 37.31
N VAL A 107 -27.01 16.46 36.41
CA VAL A 107 -28.38 16.11 36.01
C VAL A 107 -28.49 15.82 34.51
N THR A 108 -27.81 16.58 33.65
CA THR A 108 -27.98 16.42 32.21
C THR A 108 -27.17 15.26 31.62
N PRO A 109 -27.71 14.52 30.64
CA PRO A 109 -26.97 13.43 29.97
C PRO A 109 -25.81 13.95 29.10
N HIS A 110 -25.77 15.24 28.82
CA HIS A 110 -24.72 15.87 28.00
C HIS A 110 -23.35 15.84 28.68
N SER A 111 -23.29 16.00 30.00
CA SER A 111 -22.02 15.91 30.74
C SER A 111 -21.42 14.51 30.65
N HIS A 112 -22.24 13.47 30.71
CA HIS A 112 -21.78 12.10 30.57
C HIS A 112 -21.13 11.84 29.20
N ASN A 113 -21.75 12.32 28.12
CA ASN A 113 -21.22 12.19 26.76
C ASN A 113 -19.90 12.97 26.59
N ILE A 114 -19.80 14.18 27.15
CA ILE A 114 -18.57 14.98 27.12
C ILE A 114 -17.47 14.31 27.95
N ASN A 115 -17.78 13.80 29.14
CA ASN A 115 -16.81 13.09 29.98
C ASN A 115 -16.32 11.82 29.32
N GLN A 116 -17.19 11.03 28.68
CA GLN A 116 -16.76 9.86 27.91
C GLN A 116 -15.84 10.24 26.75
N PHE A 117 -16.14 11.35 26.07
CA PHE A 117 -15.30 11.86 24.98
C PHE A 117 -13.95 12.35 25.49
N GLU A 118 -13.91 13.06 26.62
CA GLU A 118 -12.67 13.52 27.26
C GLU A 118 -11.80 12.34 27.71
N GLN A 119 -12.40 11.34 28.37
CA GLN A 119 -11.72 10.12 28.77
C GLN A 119 -11.17 9.35 27.55
N PHE A 120 -11.95 9.31 26.46
CA PHE A 120 -11.47 8.75 25.19
C PHE A 120 -10.23 9.49 24.69
N LEU A 121 -10.25 10.82 24.63
CA LEU A 121 -9.12 11.63 24.16
C LEU A 121 -7.86 11.45 25.03
N LEU A 122 -8.02 11.42 26.36
CA LEU A 122 -6.90 11.35 27.30
C LEU A 122 -6.26 9.96 27.39
N HIS A 123 -7.04 8.89 27.22
CA HIS A 123 -6.57 7.54 27.53
C HIS A 123 -6.68 6.56 26.36
N SER A 124 -7.82 6.48 25.68
CA SER A 124 -8.05 5.45 24.66
C SER A 124 -7.53 5.85 23.27
N ALA A 125 -7.57 7.13 22.92
CA ALA A 125 -7.29 7.62 21.56
C ALA A 125 -5.86 7.33 21.11
N TRP A 126 -4.87 7.50 21.98
CA TRP A 126 -3.48 7.24 21.64
C TRP A 126 -3.20 5.75 21.44
N GLN A 127 -3.81 4.89 22.27
CA GLN A 127 -3.69 3.43 22.14
C GLN A 127 -4.34 2.93 20.84
N GLU A 128 -5.56 3.36 20.56
CA GLU A 128 -6.26 3.02 19.31
C GLU A 128 -5.50 3.54 18.09
N SER A 129 -4.91 4.73 18.17
CA SER A 129 -4.10 5.29 17.08
C SER A 129 -2.85 4.45 16.81
N ILE A 130 -2.15 3.95 17.85
CA ILE A 130 -0.97 3.09 17.65
C ILE A 130 -1.36 1.76 17.00
N ILE A 131 -2.46 1.15 17.45
CA ILE A 131 -2.93 -0.13 16.92
C ILE A 131 -3.38 0.02 15.46
N THR A 132 -4.18 1.04 15.15
CA THR A 132 -4.64 1.28 13.78
C THR A 132 -3.49 1.68 12.86
N PHE A 133 -2.49 2.42 13.36
CA PHE A 133 -1.29 2.76 12.60
C PHE A 133 -0.50 1.52 12.21
N THR A 134 -0.24 0.63 13.18
CA THR A 134 0.54 -0.58 12.94
C THR A 134 -0.16 -1.50 11.96
N ILE A 135 -1.47 -1.71 12.11
CA ILE A 135 -2.28 -2.49 11.16
C ILE A 135 -2.23 -1.86 9.75
N GLY A 136 -2.41 -0.54 9.64
CA GLY A 136 -2.34 0.17 8.36
C GLY A 136 -0.96 0.04 7.70
N LEU A 137 0.10 0.16 8.48
CA LEU A 137 1.49 0.01 8.01
C LEU A 137 1.76 -1.41 7.50
N PHE A 138 1.41 -2.45 8.28
CA PHE A 138 1.59 -3.84 7.85
C PHE A 138 0.79 -4.14 6.58
N THR A 139 -0.45 -3.65 6.50
CA THR A 139 -1.30 -3.81 5.32
C THR A 139 -0.67 -3.16 4.09
N ALA A 140 -0.14 -1.94 4.23
CA ALA A 140 0.55 -1.23 3.14
C ALA A 140 1.82 -1.98 2.69
N ILE A 141 2.64 -2.46 3.63
CA ILE A 141 3.85 -3.24 3.33
C ILE A 141 3.48 -4.52 2.57
N ILE A 142 2.50 -5.28 3.04
CA ILE A 142 2.02 -6.50 2.37
C ILE A 142 1.51 -6.19 0.96
N PHE A 143 0.72 -5.12 0.82
CA PHE A 143 0.22 -4.67 -0.47
C PHE A 143 1.34 -4.32 -1.45
N PHE A 144 2.33 -3.54 -1.02
CA PHE A 144 3.48 -3.17 -1.85
C PHE A 144 4.36 -4.38 -2.19
N MET A 145 4.58 -5.31 -1.26
CA MET A 145 5.30 -6.56 -1.53
C MET A 145 4.58 -7.39 -2.59
N TYR A 146 3.26 -7.53 -2.49
CA TYR A 146 2.47 -8.28 -3.46
C TYR A 146 2.48 -7.62 -4.85
N ARG A 147 2.32 -6.29 -4.92
CA ARG A 147 2.46 -5.55 -6.17
C ARG A 147 3.86 -5.67 -6.76
N GLY A 148 4.90 -5.59 -5.93
CA GLY A 148 6.29 -5.76 -6.34
C GLY A 148 6.53 -7.12 -6.98
N LYS A 149 6.06 -8.21 -6.34
CA LYS A 149 6.15 -9.56 -6.91
C LYS A 149 5.43 -9.68 -8.26
N LYS A 150 4.24 -9.11 -8.40
CA LYS A 150 3.50 -9.11 -9.67
C LYS A 150 4.21 -8.33 -10.78
N ALA A 151 4.81 -7.19 -10.45
CA ALA A 151 5.57 -6.38 -11.40
C ALA A 151 6.79 -7.15 -11.92
N VAL A 152 7.58 -7.77 -11.02
CA VAL A 152 8.77 -8.56 -11.40
C VAL A 152 8.42 -9.76 -12.30
N ILE A 153 7.26 -10.39 -12.10
CA ILE A 153 6.82 -11.51 -12.94
C ILE A 153 6.40 -11.04 -14.35
N GLN A 154 5.88 -9.81 -14.47
CA GLN A 154 5.45 -9.25 -15.76
C GLN A 154 6.62 -8.66 -16.56
N ASP A 155 7.73 -8.33 -15.90
CA ASP A 155 8.92 -7.74 -16.51
C ASP A 155 9.82 -8.75 -17.23
N LYS A 156 9.24 -9.70 -17.96
CA LYS A 156 9.95 -10.32 -19.09
C LYS A 156 9.78 -9.41 -20.31
N ILE A 157 10.46 -8.26 -20.27
CA ILE A 157 10.17 -7.13 -21.17
C ILE A 157 10.71 -7.38 -22.60
N ARG A 158 11.72 -8.24 -22.79
CA ARG A 158 12.28 -8.69 -24.10
C ARG A 158 13.36 -9.77 -23.89
N GLY A 159 13.57 -10.62 -24.89
CA GLY A 159 14.68 -11.59 -24.93
C GLY A 159 14.26 -12.94 -25.51
N ALA A 160 15.21 -13.87 -25.62
CA ALA A 160 14.93 -15.25 -25.95
C ALA A 160 14.52 -16.02 -24.69
N ASP A 161 13.54 -16.89 -24.83
CA ASP A 161 13.04 -17.73 -23.74
C ASP A 161 13.84 -19.02 -23.70
N PHE A 162 14.49 -19.29 -22.58
CA PHE A 162 15.05 -20.62 -22.34
C PHE A 162 13.91 -21.55 -21.93
N VAL A 163 13.61 -22.51 -22.81
CA VAL A 163 12.62 -23.56 -22.60
C VAL A 163 13.30 -24.91 -22.76
N GLU A 164 12.81 -25.90 -22.03
CA GLU A 164 13.27 -27.28 -22.18
C GLU A 164 12.95 -27.81 -23.59
N ALA A 165 13.84 -28.62 -24.16
CA ALA A 165 13.71 -29.12 -25.54
C ALA A 165 12.37 -29.84 -25.78
N GLY A 166 11.88 -30.64 -24.83
CA GLY A 166 10.59 -31.33 -24.95
C GLY A 166 9.39 -30.38 -24.96
N ILE A 167 9.46 -29.27 -24.23
CA ILE A 167 8.40 -28.23 -24.23
C ILE A 167 8.44 -27.50 -25.57
N LEU A 168 9.62 -27.13 -26.05
CA LEU A 168 9.80 -26.47 -27.34
C LEU A 168 9.28 -27.34 -28.49
N ALA A 169 9.60 -28.65 -28.49
CA ALA A 169 9.07 -29.60 -29.45
C ALA A 169 7.53 -29.62 -29.45
N LYS A 170 6.89 -29.72 -28.27
CA LYS A 170 5.43 -29.67 -28.14
C LYS A 170 4.84 -28.36 -28.68
N MET A 171 5.50 -27.23 -28.45
CA MET A 171 5.07 -25.93 -28.98
C MET A 171 5.12 -25.90 -30.50
N LEU A 172 6.19 -26.43 -31.11
CA LEU A 172 6.33 -26.51 -32.56
C LEU A 172 5.26 -27.40 -33.19
N TYR A 173 4.98 -28.58 -32.62
CA TYR A 173 3.91 -29.45 -33.10
C TYR A 173 2.52 -28.81 -32.95
N LYS A 174 2.23 -28.21 -31.80
CA LYS A 174 0.95 -27.55 -31.53
C LYS A 174 0.67 -26.41 -32.51
N ASN A 175 1.70 -25.66 -32.89
CA ASN A 175 1.58 -24.54 -33.81
C ASN A 175 1.70 -24.95 -35.29
N LYS A 176 1.81 -26.26 -35.60
CA LYS A 176 2.08 -26.77 -36.96
C LYS A 176 3.34 -26.18 -37.61
N GLN A 177 4.34 -25.86 -36.77
CA GLN A 177 5.63 -25.29 -37.16
C GLN A 177 6.79 -26.29 -37.02
N ALA A 178 6.51 -27.55 -36.71
CA ALA A 178 7.51 -28.60 -36.68
C ALA A 178 7.89 -29.01 -38.12
N ALA A 179 9.18 -28.99 -38.41
CA ALA A 179 9.76 -29.63 -39.58
C ALA A 179 9.91 -31.15 -39.38
N ASN A 180 10.21 -31.87 -40.46
CA ASN A 180 10.48 -33.30 -40.42
C ASN A 180 11.94 -33.59 -40.02
N ILE A 181 12.85 -32.63 -40.28
CA ILE A 181 14.23 -32.64 -39.77
C ILE A 181 14.29 -32.33 -38.26
N CYS A 182 15.03 -33.13 -37.50
CA CYS A 182 15.23 -33.00 -36.06
C CYS A 182 16.71 -32.96 -35.66
N PHE A 183 17.03 -32.20 -34.61
CA PHE A 183 18.32 -32.23 -33.92
C PHE A 183 18.17 -32.84 -32.53
N SER A 184 18.75 -34.01 -32.30
CA SER A 184 18.69 -34.72 -31.01
C SER A 184 17.27 -34.83 -30.45
N GLY A 185 16.30 -35.12 -31.33
CA GLY A 185 14.88 -35.24 -31.02
C GLY A 185 14.08 -33.92 -30.97
N LEU A 186 14.71 -32.76 -31.19
CA LEU A 186 14.04 -31.46 -31.32
C LEU A 186 13.76 -31.16 -32.80
N PRO A 187 12.49 -31.11 -33.26
CA PRO A 187 12.17 -30.73 -34.63
C PRO A 187 12.62 -29.29 -34.92
N LEU A 188 13.10 -29.07 -36.14
CA LEU A 188 13.44 -27.73 -36.62
C LEU A 188 12.17 -26.89 -36.79
N VAL A 189 12.33 -25.56 -36.85
CA VAL A 189 11.24 -24.68 -37.28
C VAL A 189 11.02 -24.88 -38.78
N LYS A 190 9.78 -25.19 -39.18
CA LYS A 190 9.38 -25.33 -40.58
C LYS A 190 9.85 -24.12 -41.41
N ASP A 191 10.34 -24.39 -42.62
CA ASP A 191 10.93 -23.39 -43.54
C ASP A 191 12.21 -22.68 -43.06
N SER A 192 12.76 -23.07 -41.91
CA SER A 192 14.06 -22.54 -41.45
C SER A 192 15.27 -23.33 -41.97
N GLU A 193 15.06 -24.51 -42.55
CA GLU A 193 16.08 -25.34 -43.21
C GLU A 193 16.82 -24.58 -44.31
N ARG A 194 16.09 -23.74 -45.06
CA ARG A 194 16.63 -22.91 -46.15
C ARG A 194 17.30 -21.61 -45.67
N ARG A 195 17.31 -21.33 -44.36
CA ARG A 195 17.81 -20.05 -43.79
C ARG A 195 19.27 -20.10 -43.32
N HIS A 196 20.01 -21.13 -43.71
CA HIS A 196 21.36 -21.46 -43.25
C HIS A 196 21.43 -21.71 -41.72
N ILE A 197 22.15 -22.76 -41.32
CA ILE A 197 22.32 -23.14 -39.91
C ILE A 197 23.77 -22.92 -39.51
N LEU A 198 24.00 -22.07 -38.51
CA LEU A 198 25.32 -21.87 -37.93
C LEU A 198 25.53 -22.85 -36.78
N ILE A 199 26.53 -23.73 -36.93
CA ILE A 199 26.91 -24.71 -35.91
C ILE A 199 28.24 -24.27 -35.31
N THR A 200 28.23 -23.85 -34.05
CA THR A 200 29.43 -23.38 -33.34
C THR A 200 29.73 -24.21 -32.09
N GLY A 201 31.01 -24.34 -31.74
CA GLY A 201 31.47 -25.09 -30.57
C GLY A 201 32.96 -25.40 -30.64
N THR A 202 33.58 -25.76 -29.51
CA THR A 202 35.01 -26.14 -29.40
C THR A 202 35.28 -27.53 -30.00
N THR A 203 36.55 -27.92 -30.17
CA THR A 203 36.90 -29.29 -30.58
C THR A 203 36.38 -30.29 -29.55
N GLY A 204 35.75 -31.39 -30.02
CA GLY A 204 35.12 -32.38 -29.15
C GLY A 204 33.68 -32.05 -28.69
N SER A 205 33.10 -30.89 -29.04
CA SER A 205 31.74 -30.50 -28.61
C SER A 205 30.58 -31.20 -29.33
N GLY A 206 30.85 -32.24 -30.11
CA GLY A 206 29.80 -33.01 -30.82
C GLY A 206 29.34 -32.46 -32.18
N LYS A 207 30.00 -31.46 -32.77
CA LYS A 207 29.62 -30.93 -34.11
C LYS A 207 29.54 -32.01 -35.19
N THR A 208 30.52 -32.91 -35.24
CA THR A 208 30.54 -34.04 -36.18
C THR A 208 29.38 -35.01 -35.93
N ASN A 209 29.03 -35.25 -34.66
CA ASN A 209 27.90 -36.11 -34.31
C ASN A 209 26.57 -35.51 -34.77
N MET A 210 26.39 -34.20 -34.58
CA MET A 210 25.20 -33.49 -35.05
C MET A 210 25.05 -33.54 -36.57
N LEU A 211 26.14 -33.40 -37.33
CA LEU A 211 26.12 -33.54 -38.78
C LEU A 211 25.80 -34.99 -39.22
N ASN A 212 26.35 -35.98 -38.52
CA ASN A 212 26.05 -37.39 -38.78
C ASN A 212 24.60 -37.77 -38.46
N GLU A 213 23.94 -37.04 -37.55
CA GLU A 213 22.50 -37.18 -37.27
C GLU A 213 21.65 -36.49 -38.36
N LEU A 214 22.09 -35.33 -38.86
CA LEU A 214 21.35 -34.50 -39.81
C LEU A 214 21.36 -35.06 -41.25
N LEU A 215 22.53 -35.47 -41.75
CA LEU A 215 22.70 -35.87 -43.15
C LEU A 215 21.79 -37.04 -43.60
N PRO A 216 21.60 -38.11 -42.79
CA PRO A 216 20.68 -39.18 -43.15
C PRO A 216 19.22 -38.73 -43.23
N GLN A 217 18.81 -37.72 -42.44
CA GLN A 217 17.44 -37.20 -42.46
C GLN A 217 17.18 -36.45 -43.77
N ILE A 218 18.13 -35.59 -44.20
CA ILE A 218 18.04 -34.88 -45.48
C ILE A 218 17.97 -35.85 -46.66
N ARG A 219 18.82 -36.89 -46.68
CA ARG A 219 18.80 -37.91 -47.74
C ARG A 219 17.48 -38.67 -47.84
N LYS A 220 16.76 -38.84 -46.72
CA LYS A 220 15.45 -39.51 -46.73
C LYS A 220 14.38 -38.60 -47.32
N GLU A 221 14.42 -37.31 -47.01
CA GLU A 221 13.47 -36.33 -47.55
C GLU A 221 13.61 -36.11 -49.05
N GLU A 222 14.83 -36.18 -49.60
CA GLU A 222 15.04 -36.13 -51.06
C GLU A 222 14.37 -37.29 -51.82
N VAL A 223 14.07 -38.42 -51.15
CA VAL A 223 13.43 -39.59 -51.77
C VAL A 223 11.89 -39.53 -51.67
N GLU A 224 11.35 -38.67 -50.81
CA GLU A 224 9.90 -38.50 -50.57
C GLU A 224 9.29 -37.27 -51.28
N GLN A 225 10.10 -36.46 -51.97
CA GLN A 225 9.66 -35.35 -52.83
C GLN A 225 9.58 -35.76 -54.30
#